data_AF-A0A0W8FUX0-F1
#
_entry.id   AF-A0A0W8FUX0-F1
#
_cell.length_a   1.000
_cell.length_b   1.000
_cell.length_c   1.000
_cell.angle_alpha   90.00
_cell.angle_beta   90.00
_cell.angle_gamma   90.00
#
_symmetry.space_group_name_H-M   'P 1'
#
loop_
_entity.id
_entity.type
_entity.pdbx_description
1 polymer ?
#
loop_
_entity_poly.entity_id
_entity_poly.type
_entity_poly.pdbx_seq_one_letter_code
_entity_poly.pdbx_strand_id
1 'polypeptide(L)'
;MKSFLNIAVNLIAFGLTSYLAIVQKWSLQEFCWCVWLAGLFYSWTCVITAVIQVMLTAGSNKKYYDAKVPFMKSISPEVFVLAIIPVALVVGFVALYIYTWIFSFYGLFLSVFAAMQPLNLFGPNGFINSDFFTPVTYLAEAYWPMIVATIIANVDIFMRKNPWERIALPFKYNEILRIHIMILVMPFLAMITWALFKDAYQQLTIILLIGIFYLLPKKKPREEKIISSNSGQK
;
A
#
# COMPACT_ATOMS: atom_id res chain seq x y z
N MET A 1 0.05 -4.60 -24.82
CA MET A 1 -1.28 -4.38 -24.19
C MET A 1 -1.23 -4.03 -22.71
N LYS A 2 -0.64 -4.86 -21.81
CA LYS A 2 -0.61 -4.55 -20.35
C LYS A 2 -0.06 -3.16 -19.98
N SER A 3 0.97 -2.69 -20.69
CA SER A 3 1.55 -1.36 -20.43
C SER A 3 0.60 -0.20 -20.77
N PHE A 4 -0.22 -0.33 -21.82
CA PHE A 4 -1.15 0.72 -22.23
C PHE A 4 -2.36 0.78 -21.27
N LEU A 5 -2.88 -0.39 -20.87
CA LEU A 5 -3.93 -0.47 -19.87
C LEU A 5 -3.50 0.16 -18.54
N ASN A 6 -2.28 -0.12 -18.08
CA ASN A 6 -1.77 0.46 -16.83
C ASN A 6 -1.62 1.98 -16.90
N ILE A 7 -1.19 2.51 -18.05
CA ILE A 7 -1.13 3.96 -18.27
C ILE A 7 -2.54 4.56 -18.25
N ALA A 8 -3.49 3.95 -18.96
CA ALA A 8 -4.88 4.41 -18.99
C ALA A 8 -5.52 4.40 -17.59
N VAL A 9 -5.34 3.32 -16.83
CA VAL A 9 -5.84 3.21 -15.45
C VAL A 9 -5.22 4.28 -14.55
N ASN A 10 -3.92 4.52 -14.64
CA ASN A 10 -3.25 5.56 -13.85
C ASN A 10 -3.72 6.98 -14.25
N LEU A 11 -3.99 7.23 -15.53
CA LEU A 11 -4.54 8.50 -16.01
C LEU A 11 -5.97 8.73 -15.52
N ILE A 12 -6.80 7.68 -15.52
CA ILE A 12 -8.16 7.73 -14.97
C ILE A 12 -8.11 7.98 -13.47
N ALA A 13 -7.26 7.26 -12.73
CA ALA A 13 -7.07 7.48 -11.30
C ALA A 13 -6.58 8.91 -11.00
N PHE A 14 -5.61 9.40 -11.78
CA PHE A 14 -5.14 10.78 -11.69
C PHE A 14 -6.28 11.79 -11.92
N GLY A 15 -7.04 11.64 -13.01
CA GLY A 15 -8.12 12.56 -13.37
C GLY A 15 -9.25 12.56 -12.35
N LEU A 16 -9.68 11.37 -11.88
CA LEU A 16 -10.75 11.22 -10.91
C LEU A 16 -10.34 11.81 -9.55
N THR A 17 -9.15 11.47 -9.05
CA THR A 17 -8.67 11.99 -7.76
C THR A 17 -8.46 13.50 -7.83
N SER A 18 -7.94 14.03 -8.95
CA SER A 18 -7.78 15.48 -9.14
C SER A 18 -9.13 16.20 -9.17
N TYR A 19 -10.12 15.64 -9.86
CA TYR A 19 -11.48 16.17 -9.89
C TYR A 19 -12.09 16.20 -8.48
N LEU A 20 -11.97 15.11 -7.72
CA LEU A 20 -12.49 15.03 -6.35
C LEU A 20 -11.79 16.03 -5.43
N ALA A 21 -10.47 16.17 -5.53
CA ALA A 21 -9.72 17.13 -4.74
C ALA A 21 -10.20 18.57 -4.99
N ILE A 22 -10.55 18.92 -6.23
CA ILE A 22 -11.10 20.23 -6.58
C ILE A 22 -12.52 20.40 -6.04
N VAL A 23 -13.42 19.45 -6.32
CA VAL A 23 -14.85 19.57 -5.96
C VAL A 23 -15.06 19.57 -4.45
N GLN A 24 -14.31 18.73 -3.74
CA GLN A 24 -14.36 18.65 -2.28
C GLN A 24 -13.45 19.67 -1.60
N LYS A 25 -12.75 20.51 -2.38
CA LYS A 25 -11.84 21.56 -1.89
C LYS A 25 -10.84 21.04 -0.87
N TRP A 26 -10.18 19.93 -1.20
CA TRP A 26 -9.21 19.32 -0.31
C TRP A 26 -8.14 20.33 0.06
N SER A 27 -7.87 20.40 1.36
CA SER A 27 -6.68 21.01 1.89
C SER A 27 -5.47 20.11 1.65
N LEU A 28 -4.29 20.67 1.88
CA LEU A 28 -3.04 19.98 1.60
C LEU A 28 -2.75 18.93 2.69
N GLN A 29 -3.21 19.23 3.90
CA GLN A 29 -3.22 18.35 5.05
C GLN A 29 -4.15 17.16 4.80
N GLU A 30 -5.38 17.41 4.36
CA GLU A 30 -6.32 16.35 3.97
C GLU A 30 -5.73 15.44 2.89
N PHE A 31 -5.08 16.02 1.87
CA PHE A 31 -4.37 15.22 0.86
C PHE A 31 -3.28 14.32 1.47
N CYS A 32 -2.49 14.82 2.41
CA CYS A 32 -1.47 14.01 3.10
C CYS A 32 -2.09 12.83 3.86
N TRP A 33 -3.19 13.06 4.58
CA TRP A 33 -3.95 12.02 5.27
C TRP A 33 -4.61 11.02 4.30
N CYS A 34 -5.09 11.48 3.14
CA CYS A 34 -5.61 10.62 2.08
C CYS A 34 -4.53 9.67 1.53
N VAL A 35 -3.32 10.17 1.31
CA VAL A 35 -2.19 9.37 0.81
C VAL A 35 -1.73 8.36 1.87
N TRP A 36 -1.71 8.76 3.15
CA TRP A 36 -1.46 7.85 4.26
C TRP A 36 -2.50 6.72 4.31
N LEU A 37 -3.79 7.06 4.24
CA LEU A 37 -4.90 6.10 4.23
C LEU A 37 -4.79 5.12 3.06
N ALA A 38 -4.52 5.64 1.86
CA ALA A 38 -4.34 4.81 0.67
C ALA A 38 -3.17 3.84 0.80
N GLY A 39 -2.06 4.29 1.40
CA GLY A 39 -0.90 3.43 1.70
C GLY A 39 -1.23 2.32 2.70
N LEU A 40 -2.03 2.62 3.73
CA LEU A 40 -2.47 1.66 4.74
C LEU A 40 -3.33 0.57 4.09
N PHE A 41 -4.39 0.97 3.38
CA PHE A 41 -5.30 0.04 2.73
C PHE A 41 -4.62 -0.77 1.61
N TYR A 42 -3.70 -0.16 0.88
CA TYR A 42 -2.87 -0.90 -0.09
C TYR A 42 -2.06 -2.01 0.60
N SER A 43 -1.44 -1.71 1.74
CA SER A 43 -0.65 -2.68 2.51
C SER A 43 -1.53 -3.79 3.07
N TRP A 44 -2.68 -3.46 3.65
CA TRP A 44 -3.67 -4.44 4.10
C TRP A 44 -4.18 -5.32 2.97
N THR A 45 -4.48 -4.74 1.81
CA THR A 45 -4.93 -5.49 0.62
C THR A 45 -3.85 -6.46 0.13
N CYS A 46 -2.57 -6.06 0.17
CA CYS A 46 -1.45 -6.95 -0.15
C CYS A 46 -1.44 -8.18 0.77
N VAL A 47 -1.60 -7.99 2.08
CA VAL A 47 -1.60 -9.09 3.05
C VAL A 47 -2.84 -9.96 2.89
N ILE A 48 -4.03 -9.37 2.88
CA ILE A 48 -5.30 -10.10 2.80
C ILE A 48 -5.37 -10.94 1.52
N THR A 49 -5.05 -10.35 0.36
CA THR A 49 -5.07 -11.09 -0.91
C THR A 49 -4.02 -12.19 -0.95
N ALA A 50 -2.85 -12.00 -0.32
CA ALA A 50 -1.82 -13.02 -0.22
C ALA A 50 -2.26 -14.19 0.65
N VAL A 51 -2.85 -13.93 1.82
CA VAL A 51 -3.37 -14.96 2.73
C VAL A 51 -4.46 -15.77 2.05
N ILE A 52 -5.45 -15.09 1.43
CA ILE A 52 -6.52 -15.73 0.66
C ILE A 52 -5.92 -16.60 -0.45
N GLN A 53 -4.94 -16.09 -1.20
CA GLN A 53 -4.29 -16.87 -2.25
C GLN A 53 -3.57 -18.09 -1.71
N VAL A 54 -2.85 -18.00 -0.58
CA VAL A 54 -2.20 -19.17 0.05
C VAL A 54 -3.25 -20.21 0.41
N MET A 55 -4.35 -19.80 1.05
CA MET A 55 -5.43 -20.72 1.44
C MET A 55 -6.06 -21.41 0.22
N LEU A 56 -6.37 -20.65 -0.84
CA LEU A 56 -7.00 -21.18 -2.05
C LEU A 56 -6.06 -22.04 -2.92
N THR A 57 -4.74 -21.80 -2.85
CA THR A 57 -3.75 -22.49 -3.70
C THR A 57 -2.85 -23.46 -2.93
N ALA A 58 -3.13 -23.70 -1.65
CA ALA A 58 -2.35 -24.58 -0.79
C ALA A 58 -2.14 -25.96 -1.44
N GLY A 59 -3.21 -26.61 -1.89
CA GLY A 59 -3.12 -27.94 -2.50
C GLY A 59 -2.30 -27.97 -3.80
N SER A 60 -2.52 -26.99 -4.69
CA SER A 60 -1.83 -26.94 -6.00
C SER A 60 -0.35 -26.54 -5.89
N ASN A 61 0.01 -25.79 -4.83
CA ASN A 61 1.37 -25.29 -4.63
C ASN A 61 2.25 -26.19 -3.77
N LYS A 62 1.80 -27.37 -3.30
CA LYS A 62 2.64 -28.26 -2.46
C LYS A 62 4.02 -28.52 -3.08
N LYS A 63 4.09 -28.78 -4.39
CA LYS A 63 5.36 -29.00 -5.11
C LYS A 63 6.34 -27.82 -4.99
N TYR A 64 5.84 -26.59 -4.94
CA TYR A 64 6.66 -25.40 -4.73
C TYR A 64 7.28 -25.40 -3.31
N TYR A 65 6.49 -25.74 -2.28
CA TYR A 65 6.99 -25.82 -0.91
C TYR A 65 7.95 -26.99 -0.71
N ASP A 66 7.66 -28.15 -1.29
CA ASP A 66 8.53 -29.33 -1.26
C ASP A 66 9.92 -29.04 -1.86
N ALA A 67 10.00 -28.14 -2.85
CA ALA A 67 11.26 -27.72 -3.45
C ALA A 67 12.03 -26.70 -2.60
N LYS A 68 11.34 -25.86 -1.81
CA LYS A 68 11.95 -24.81 -0.99
C LYS A 68 12.29 -25.26 0.42
N VAL A 69 11.56 -26.24 0.93
CA VAL A 69 11.60 -26.66 2.33
C VAL A 69 11.61 -28.19 2.39
N PRO A 70 12.80 -28.83 2.51
CA PRO A 70 12.92 -30.29 2.37
C PRO A 70 12.04 -31.12 3.30
N PHE A 71 11.76 -30.63 4.52
CA PHE A 71 10.91 -31.34 5.49
C PHE A 71 9.43 -31.39 5.08
N MET A 72 8.99 -30.58 4.11
CA MET A 72 7.61 -30.59 3.63
C MET A 72 7.29 -31.82 2.77
N LYS A 73 8.33 -32.47 2.21
CA LYS A 73 8.18 -33.67 1.37
C LYS A 73 7.58 -34.85 2.12
N SER A 74 7.85 -34.98 3.41
CA SER A 74 7.34 -36.09 4.24
C SER A 74 5.91 -35.86 4.74
N ILE A 75 5.33 -34.68 4.52
CA ILE A 75 3.97 -34.34 4.96
C ILE A 75 2.99 -34.69 3.84
N SER A 76 1.90 -35.38 4.17
CA SER A 76 0.85 -35.68 3.20
C SER A 76 0.19 -34.38 2.68
N PRO A 77 -0.33 -34.34 1.45
CA PRO A 77 -0.97 -33.15 0.91
C PRO A 77 -2.11 -32.59 1.78
N GLU A 78 -2.90 -33.47 2.41
CA GLU A 78 -4.05 -33.12 3.24
C GLU A 78 -3.59 -32.44 4.54
N VAL A 79 -2.60 -33.03 5.21
CA VAL A 79 -2.00 -32.46 6.43
C VAL A 79 -1.32 -31.14 6.10
N PHE A 80 -0.67 -31.03 4.94
CA PHE A 80 -0.07 -29.79 4.49
C PHE A 80 -1.11 -28.67 4.31
N VAL A 81 -2.22 -28.94 3.63
CA VAL A 81 -3.30 -27.96 3.44
C VAL A 81 -3.88 -27.52 4.78
N LEU A 82 -4.14 -28.48 5.68
CA LEU A 82 -4.68 -28.19 7.00
C LEU A 82 -3.72 -27.36 7.86
N ALA A 83 -2.40 -27.59 7.74
CA ALA A 83 -1.39 -26.86 8.50
C ALA A 83 -1.05 -25.49 7.91
N ILE A 84 -1.04 -25.33 6.58
CA ILE A 84 -0.62 -24.06 5.95
C ILE A 84 -1.66 -22.95 6.12
N ILE A 85 -2.94 -23.29 6.27
CA ILE A 85 -4.02 -22.33 6.53
C ILE A 85 -3.80 -21.56 7.85
N PRO A 86 -3.67 -22.21 9.02
CA PRO A 86 -3.41 -21.49 10.27
C PRO A 86 -2.07 -20.75 10.23
N VAL A 87 -1.04 -21.31 9.58
CA VAL A 87 0.24 -20.59 9.37
C VAL A 87 0.03 -19.31 8.57
N ALA A 88 -0.71 -19.36 7.46
CA ALA A 88 -1.00 -18.18 6.63
C ALA A 88 -1.81 -17.14 7.41
N LEU A 89 -2.79 -17.56 8.21
CA LEU A 89 -3.58 -16.67 9.06
C LEU A 89 -2.70 -15.99 10.13
N VAL A 90 -1.83 -16.74 10.81
CA VAL A 90 -0.91 -16.18 11.81
C VAL A 90 0.07 -15.20 11.17
N VAL A 91 0.70 -15.56 10.05
CA VAL A 91 1.62 -14.67 9.33
C VAL A 91 0.88 -13.43 8.84
N GLY A 92 -0.34 -13.59 8.31
CA GLY A 92 -1.19 -12.49 7.89
C GLY A 92 -1.53 -11.54 9.03
N PHE A 93 -1.94 -12.08 10.18
CA PHE A 93 -2.24 -11.31 11.38
C PHE A 93 -1.02 -10.53 11.87
N VAL A 94 0.14 -11.18 11.99
CA VAL A 94 1.40 -10.51 12.39
C VAL A 94 1.77 -9.40 11.40
N ALA A 95 1.64 -9.65 10.11
CA ALA A 95 1.94 -8.65 9.09
C ALA A 95 0.98 -7.45 9.17
N LEU A 96 -0.34 -7.68 9.30
CA LEU A 96 -1.31 -6.61 9.50
C LEU A 96 -1.01 -5.79 10.75
N TYR A 97 -0.67 -6.45 11.86
CA TYR A 97 -0.28 -5.78 13.10
C TYR A 97 0.95 -4.88 12.91
N ILE A 98 2.01 -5.39 12.28
CA ILE A 98 3.21 -4.60 11.98
C ILE A 98 2.87 -3.40 11.09
N TYR A 99 2.06 -3.58 10.04
CA TYR A 99 1.66 -2.47 9.18
C TYR A 99 0.85 -1.43 9.94
N THR A 100 -0.13 -1.85 10.75
CA THR A 100 -0.87 -0.94 11.61
C THR A 100 0.07 -0.15 12.52
N TRP A 101 1.02 -0.82 13.18
CA TRP A 101 2.00 -0.14 14.04
C TRP A 101 2.87 0.90 13.30
N ILE A 102 3.37 0.56 12.11
CA ILE A 102 4.15 1.48 11.27
C ILE A 102 3.30 2.68 10.83
N PHE A 103 2.07 2.42 10.38
CA PHE A 103 1.18 3.50 9.96
C PHE A 103 0.71 4.34 11.15
N SER A 104 0.65 3.80 12.37
CA SER A 104 0.45 4.59 13.59
C SER A 104 1.59 5.59 13.77
N PHE A 105 2.85 5.16 13.60
CA PHE A 105 3.99 6.07 13.65
C PHE A 105 3.88 7.19 12.60
N TYR A 106 3.43 6.86 11.39
CA TYR A 106 3.18 7.87 10.36
C TYR A 106 2.00 8.79 10.66
N GLY A 107 0.93 8.26 11.26
CA GLY A 107 -0.21 9.07 11.70
C GLY A 107 0.21 10.07 12.76
N LEU A 108 1.07 9.65 13.71
CA LEU A 108 1.67 10.55 14.70
C LEU A 108 2.52 11.65 14.07
N PHE A 109 3.28 11.33 13.02
CA PHE A 109 4.04 12.34 12.29
C PHE A 109 3.11 13.35 11.59
N LEU A 110 2.09 12.84 10.89
CA LEU A 110 1.11 13.68 10.20
C LEU A 110 0.26 14.51 11.17
N SER A 111 -0.01 14.03 12.37
CA SER A 111 -0.77 14.79 13.36
C SER A 111 -0.05 16.06 13.82
N VAL A 112 1.28 16.08 13.73
CA VAL A 112 2.11 17.25 14.03
C VAL A 112 2.30 18.14 12.80
N PHE A 113 2.69 17.56 11.65
CA PHE A 113 3.13 18.34 10.48
C PHE A 113 2.03 18.61 9.45
N ALA A 114 0.94 17.85 9.48
CA ALA A 114 -0.19 17.95 8.58
C ALA A 114 -1.52 17.93 9.37
N ALA A 115 -1.55 18.67 10.49
CA ALA A 115 -2.74 18.72 11.33
C ALA A 115 -3.96 19.25 10.57
N MET A 116 -5.10 18.58 10.72
CA MET A 116 -6.37 19.00 10.09
C MET A 116 -7.54 18.88 11.05
N GLN A 117 -8.70 19.40 10.65
CA GLN A 117 -9.93 19.21 11.42
C GLN A 117 -10.49 17.79 11.19
N PRO A 118 -11.12 17.18 12.21
CA PRO A 118 -11.24 17.68 13.58
C PRO A 118 -9.95 17.44 14.38
N LEU A 119 -9.51 18.46 15.14
CA LEU A 119 -8.20 18.43 15.83
C LEU A 119 -8.11 17.37 16.94
N ASN A 120 -9.23 16.86 17.45
CA ASN A 120 -9.25 15.74 18.38
C ASN A 120 -8.87 14.40 17.74
N LEU A 121 -8.86 14.30 16.41
CA LEU A 121 -8.42 13.12 15.67
C LEU A 121 -7.10 13.36 14.93
N PHE A 122 -6.93 14.54 14.31
CA PHE A 122 -5.79 14.81 13.43
C PHE A 122 -4.89 15.95 13.90
N GLY A 123 -5.14 16.53 15.07
CA GLY A 123 -4.25 17.51 15.68
C GLY A 123 -3.05 16.87 16.38
N PRO A 124 -2.06 17.66 16.85
CA PRO A 124 -0.81 17.15 17.44
C PRO A 124 -1.03 16.11 18.54
N ASN A 125 -2.06 16.31 19.36
CA ASN A 125 -2.46 15.40 20.43
C ASN A 125 -3.70 14.56 20.07
N GLY A 126 -4.33 14.80 18.92
CA GLY A 126 -5.56 14.11 18.53
C GLY A 126 -5.31 12.64 18.24
N PHE A 127 -4.37 12.36 17.33
CA PHE A 127 -4.09 10.99 16.90
C PHE A 127 -3.56 10.10 18.04
N ILE A 128 -2.79 10.68 18.97
CA ILE A 128 -2.28 9.99 20.17
C ILE A 128 -3.41 9.59 21.11
N ASN A 129 -4.40 10.47 21.27
CA ASN A 129 -5.49 10.29 22.23
C ASN A 129 -6.71 9.56 21.64
N SER A 130 -6.77 9.38 20.32
CA SER A 130 -7.74 8.53 19.65
C SER A 130 -7.24 7.10 19.53
N ASP A 131 -8.13 6.11 19.47
CA ASP A 131 -7.75 4.79 18.97
C ASP A 131 -7.39 4.88 17.48
N PHE A 132 -6.47 4.04 17.01
CA PHE A 132 -5.99 4.07 15.62
C PHE A 132 -7.11 3.95 14.57
N PHE A 133 -8.19 3.22 14.88
CA PHE A 133 -9.22 2.90 13.91
C PHE A 133 -10.26 4.01 13.76
N THR A 134 -10.45 4.88 14.75
CA THR A 134 -11.36 6.02 14.64
C THR A 134 -10.93 7.02 13.55
N PRO A 135 -9.68 7.54 13.52
CA PRO A 135 -9.18 8.36 12.42
C PRO A 135 -9.22 7.64 11.06
N VAL A 136 -8.90 6.34 11.04
CA VAL A 136 -8.97 5.52 9.81
C VAL A 136 -10.39 5.47 9.27
N THR A 137 -11.38 5.22 10.13
CA THR A 137 -12.79 5.15 9.75
C THR A 137 -13.28 6.49 9.22
N TYR A 138 -12.99 7.58 9.93
CA TYR A 138 -13.33 8.93 9.50
C TYR A 138 -12.79 9.25 8.10
N LEU A 139 -11.50 8.97 7.88
CA LEU A 139 -10.85 9.18 6.59
C LEU A 139 -11.42 8.27 5.49
N ALA A 140 -11.74 7.01 5.81
CA ALA A 140 -12.32 6.09 4.86
C ALA A 140 -13.70 6.56 4.40
N GLU A 141 -14.55 7.04 5.31
CA GLU A 141 -15.87 7.57 4.94
C GLU A 141 -15.78 8.78 4.03
N ALA A 142 -14.88 9.72 4.34
CA ALA A 142 -14.72 10.95 3.58
C ALA A 142 -13.95 10.77 2.25
N TYR A 143 -12.94 9.88 2.23
CA TYR A 143 -11.95 9.82 1.15
C TYR A 143 -11.74 8.41 0.56
N TRP A 144 -12.74 7.52 0.68
CA TRP A 144 -12.69 6.18 0.07
C TRP A 144 -12.32 6.15 -1.42
N PRO A 145 -12.65 7.15 -2.29
CA PRO A 145 -12.28 7.07 -3.69
C PRO A 145 -10.76 6.99 -3.89
N MET A 146 -9.98 7.63 -3.01
CA MET A 146 -8.52 7.56 -3.03
C MET A 146 -8.02 6.14 -2.76
N ILE A 147 -8.66 5.42 -1.82
CA ILE A 147 -8.35 4.02 -1.53
C ILE A 147 -8.60 3.17 -2.77
N VAL A 148 -9.80 3.29 -3.36
CA VAL A 148 -10.22 2.48 -4.50
C VAL A 148 -9.35 2.76 -5.73
N ALA A 149 -9.10 4.03 -6.05
CA ALA A 149 -8.23 4.42 -7.15
C ALA A 149 -6.81 3.85 -6.97
N THR A 150 -6.28 3.88 -5.74
CA THR A 150 -4.96 3.32 -5.43
C THR A 150 -4.91 1.80 -5.58
N ILE A 151 -5.93 1.08 -5.11
CA ILE A 151 -6.02 -0.38 -5.26
C ILE A 151 -6.12 -0.75 -6.74
N ILE A 152 -7.00 -0.09 -7.51
CA ILE A 152 -7.19 -0.37 -8.94
C ILE A 152 -5.91 -0.08 -9.73
N ALA A 153 -5.24 1.05 -9.47
CA ALA A 153 -3.97 1.42 -10.10
C ALA A 153 -2.81 0.46 -9.77
N ASN A 154 -3.00 -0.45 -8.81
CA ASN A 154 -2.02 -1.43 -8.38
C ASN A 154 -2.52 -2.89 -8.52
N VAL A 155 -3.62 -3.13 -9.23
CA VAL A 155 -4.27 -4.45 -9.26
C VAL A 155 -3.34 -5.58 -9.71
N ASP A 156 -2.43 -5.29 -10.65
CA ASP A 156 -1.43 -6.23 -11.15
C ASP A 156 -0.54 -6.82 -10.04
N ILE A 157 -0.32 -6.08 -8.95
CA ILE A 157 0.51 -6.51 -7.83
C ILE A 157 -0.20 -7.63 -7.04
N PHE A 158 -1.53 -7.55 -6.94
CA PHE A 158 -2.35 -8.57 -6.30
C PHE A 158 -2.49 -9.84 -7.15
N MET A 159 -2.09 -9.79 -8.43
CA MET A 159 -2.10 -10.94 -9.34
C MET A 159 -0.74 -11.65 -9.43
N ARG A 160 0.26 -11.25 -8.63
CA ARG A 160 1.59 -11.90 -8.63
C ARG A 160 1.53 -13.35 -8.14
N LYS A 161 2.35 -14.22 -8.74
CA LYS A 161 2.36 -15.65 -8.43
C LYS A 161 2.81 -15.99 -6.99
N ASN A 162 3.71 -15.22 -6.39
CA ASN A 162 4.22 -15.50 -5.05
C ASN A 162 3.48 -14.69 -3.97
N PRO A 163 2.59 -15.31 -3.18
CA PRO A 163 1.84 -14.60 -2.15
C PRO A 163 2.71 -14.21 -0.94
N TRP A 164 3.71 -15.01 -0.55
CA TRP A 164 4.59 -14.68 0.59
C TRP A 164 5.41 -13.43 0.34
N GLU A 165 5.90 -13.28 -0.88
CA GLU A 165 6.57 -12.06 -1.29
C GLU A 165 5.62 -10.85 -1.27
N ARG A 166 4.32 -11.06 -1.48
CA ARG A 166 3.32 -9.99 -1.40
C ARG A 166 3.02 -9.53 0.02
N ILE A 167 3.11 -10.41 0.99
CA ILE A 167 3.01 -10.01 2.41
C ILE A 167 4.14 -9.04 2.76
N ALA A 168 5.34 -9.28 2.24
CA ALA A 168 6.51 -8.42 2.43
C ALA A 168 6.69 -7.34 1.35
N LEU A 169 5.82 -7.30 0.33
CA LEU A 169 5.97 -6.43 -0.85
C LEU A 169 6.09 -4.97 -0.49
N PRO A 170 5.26 -4.45 0.44
CA PRO A 170 5.45 -3.10 0.94
C PRO A 170 6.92 -2.87 1.29
N PHE A 171 7.56 -3.68 2.15
CA PHE A 171 8.96 -3.47 2.58
C PHE A 171 10.02 -3.70 1.51
N LYS A 172 9.78 -4.61 0.56
CA LYS A 172 10.86 -5.18 -0.27
C LYS A 172 11.12 -4.41 -1.58
N TYR A 173 10.19 -3.58 -2.05
CA TYR A 173 10.18 -3.13 -3.46
C TYR A 173 10.17 -1.61 -3.72
N ASN A 174 10.76 -0.79 -2.85
CA ASN A 174 10.80 0.69 -3.00
C ASN A 174 9.41 1.38 -3.12
N GLU A 175 8.30 0.63 -3.17
CA GLU A 175 6.93 1.12 -3.12
C GLU A 175 6.63 1.69 -1.72
N ILE A 176 7.10 1.04 -0.64
CA ILE A 176 7.14 1.67 0.68
C ILE A 176 8.02 2.89 0.65
N LEU A 177 9.22 2.86 0.05
CA LEU A 177 10.08 4.04 0.03
C LEU A 177 9.35 5.23 -0.60
N ARG A 178 8.57 5.01 -1.66
CA ARG A 178 7.71 6.04 -2.25
C ARG A 178 6.62 6.50 -1.29
N ILE A 179 5.86 5.58 -0.67
CA ILE A 179 4.81 5.93 0.29
C ILE A 179 5.40 6.63 1.53
N HIS A 180 6.57 6.21 2.01
CA HIS A 180 7.30 6.78 3.15
C HIS A 180 7.90 8.14 2.80
N ILE A 181 8.51 8.30 1.62
CA ILE A 181 8.93 9.60 1.11
C ILE A 181 7.72 10.50 0.98
N MET A 182 6.59 10.01 0.47
CA MET A 182 5.41 10.86 0.32
C MET A 182 4.82 11.25 1.68
N ILE A 183 4.76 10.35 2.64
CA ILE A 183 4.27 10.66 4.00
C ILE A 183 5.25 11.54 4.78
N LEU A 184 6.56 11.34 4.64
CA LEU A 184 7.57 12.08 5.41
C LEU A 184 7.94 13.40 4.74
N VAL A 185 8.10 13.43 3.42
CA VAL A 185 8.56 14.61 2.66
C VAL A 185 7.39 15.51 2.24
N MET A 186 6.20 14.97 1.94
CA MET A 186 5.10 15.85 1.51
C MET A 186 4.63 16.84 2.57
N PRO A 187 4.59 16.52 3.88
CA PRO A 187 4.29 17.55 4.88
C PRO A 187 5.26 18.72 4.85
N PHE A 188 6.56 18.47 4.60
CA PHE A 188 7.53 19.55 4.43
C PHE A 188 7.35 20.32 3.13
N LEU A 189 7.16 19.62 2.00
CA LEU A 189 6.85 20.29 0.73
C LEU A 189 5.56 21.10 0.84
N ALA A 190 4.59 20.60 1.60
CA ALA A 190 3.34 21.26 1.88
C ALA A 190 3.53 22.54 2.69
N MET A 191 4.29 22.47 3.78
CA MET A 191 4.65 23.63 4.59
C MET A 191 5.44 24.67 3.78
N ILE A 192 6.41 24.24 2.96
CA ILE A 192 7.18 25.14 2.09
C ILE A 192 6.27 25.81 1.06
N THR A 193 5.40 25.03 0.41
CA THR A 193 4.46 25.57 -0.59
C THR A 193 3.51 26.57 0.06
N TRP A 194 2.94 26.23 1.22
CA TRP A 194 2.08 27.14 1.96
C TRP A 194 2.83 28.41 2.40
N ALA A 195 4.07 28.30 2.87
CA ALA A 195 4.87 29.45 3.27
C ALA A 195 5.20 30.38 2.08
N LEU A 196 5.46 29.82 0.89
CA LEU A 196 5.80 30.58 -0.31
C LEU A 196 4.59 31.16 -1.03
N PHE A 197 3.48 30.44 -1.04
CA PHE A 197 2.35 30.69 -1.96
C PHE A 197 1.00 30.89 -1.25
N LYS A 198 0.93 30.66 0.07
CA LYS A 198 -0.29 30.71 0.89
C LYS A 198 -1.42 29.91 0.24
N ASP A 199 -2.65 30.40 0.30
CA ASP A 199 -3.83 29.70 -0.20
C ASP A 199 -3.99 29.78 -1.73
N ALA A 200 -3.22 30.64 -2.41
CA ALA A 200 -3.42 30.94 -3.83
C ALA A 200 -3.06 29.78 -4.78
N TYR A 201 -2.24 28.81 -4.34
CA TYR A 201 -1.74 27.73 -5.19
C TYR A 201 -1.95 26.32 -4.60
N GLN A 202 -2.78 26.21 -3.57
CA GLN A 202 -3.00 24.96 -2.86
C GLN A 202 -3.58 23.87 -3.76
N GLN A 203 -4.58 24.20 -4.58
CA GLN A 203 -5.20 23.25 -5.53
C GLN A 203 -4.22 22.78 -6.60
N LEU A 204 -3.44 23.69 -7.19
CA LEU A 204 -2.44 23.34 -8.21
C LEU A 204 -1.38 22.40 -7.62
N THR A 205 -0.95 22.67 -6.39
CA THR A 205 0.01 21.82 -5.67
C THR A 205 -0.53 20.43 -5.44
N ILE A 206 -1.79 20.32 -4.98
CA ILE A 206 -2.44 19.02 -4.78
C ILE A 206 -2.53 18.24 -6.10
N ILE A 207 -2.93 18.88 -7.20
CA ILE A 207 -2.99 18.23 -8.53
C ILE A 207 -1.59 17.74 -8.96
N LEU A 208 -0.54 18.54 -8.77
CA LEU A 208 0.83 18.13 -9.08
C LEU A 208 1.26 16.93 -8.23
N LEU A 209 0.95 16.93 -6.94
CA LEU A 209 1.26 15.82 -6.04
C LEU A 209 0.47 14.55 -6.38
N ILE A 210 -0.80 14.67 -6.80
CA ILE A 210 -1.60 13.55 -7.34
C ILE A 210 -0.95 13.02 -8.62
N GLY A 211 -0.45 13.91 -9.49
CA GLY A 211 0.32 13.55 -10.68
C GLY A 211 1.57 12.74 -10.32
N ILE A 212 2.34 13.21 -9.34
CA ILE A 212 3.50 12.48 -8.82
C ILE A 212 3.08 11.13 -8.21
N PHE A 213 1.92 11.04 -7.56
CA PHE A 213 1.41 9.82 -6.94
C PHE A 213 0.96 8.75 -7.96
N TYR A 214 0.33 9.14 -9.07
CA TYR A 214 -0.20 8.17 -10.04
C TYR A 214 0.66 7.98 -11.28
N LEU A 215 1.34 9.03 -11.74
CA LEU A 215 2.01 9.04 -13.05
C LEU A 215 3.51 8.79 -12.97
N LEU A 216 4.14 8.93 -11.78
CA LEU A 216 5.58 8.67 -11.65
C LEU A 216 5.87 7.17 -11.92
N PRO A 217 6.81 6.85 -12.84
CA PRO A 217 7.06 5.48 -13.26
C PRO A 217 7.45 4.57 -12.10
N LYS A 218 6.71 3.49 -11.91
CA LYS A 218 7.07 2.44 -10.96
C LYS A 218 8.23 1.63 -11.54
N LYS A 219 9.35 1.53 -10.83
CA LYS A 219 10.45 0.65 -11.25
C LYS A 219 9.93 -0.79 -11.26
N LYS A 220 9.99 -1.46 -12.41
CA LYS A 220 9.64 -2.88 -12.48
C LYS A 220 10.60 -3.68 -11.59
N PRO A 221 10.10 -4.66 -10.81
CA PRO A 221 10.95 -5.68 -10.22
C PRO A 221 11.83 -6.26 -11.33
N ARG A 222 13.15 -6.35 -11.10
CA ARG A 222 13.98 -7.25 -11.88
C ARG A 222 13.42 -8.64 -11.61
N GLU A 223 12.83 -9.26 -12.62
CA GLU A 223 12.69 -10.72 -12.60
C GLU A 223 14.10 -11.26 -12.47
N GLU A 224 14.46 -11.79 -11.29
CA GLU A 224 15.63 -12.63 -11.18
C GLU A 224 15.42 -13.75 -12.19
N LYS A 225 16.20 -13.71 -13.29
CA LYS A 225 16.42 -14.87 -14.13
C LYS A 225 16.94 -15.94 -13.19
N ILE A 226 16.06 -16.85 -12.76
CA ILE A 226 16.49 -18.14 -12.25
C ILE A 226 17.25 -18.76 -13.42
N ILE A 227 18.58 -18.66 -13.36
CA ILE A 227 19.48 -19.35 -14.26
C ILE A 227 19.21 -20.83 -14.00
N SER A 228 18.36 -21.41 -14.85
CA SER A 228 18.36 -22.85 -15.06
C SER A 228 19.71 -23.17 -15.69
N SER A 229 20.73 -23.40 -14.86
CA SER A 229 21.95 -24.09 -15.29
C SER A 229 21.58 -25.56 -15.48
N ASN A 230 20.83 -25.84 -16.53
CA ASN A 230 20.79 -27.14 -17.16
C ASN A 230 21.85 -27.12 -18.27
N SER A 231 23.10 -27.32 -17.87
CA SER A 231 24.18 -27.72 -18.77
C SER A 231 25.24 -28.45 -17.94
N GLY A 232 24.93 -29.71 -17.66
CA GLY A 232 25.83 -30.65 -17.01
C GLY A 232 25.46 -32.08 -17.37
N GLN A 233 25.05 -32.31 -18.62
CA GLN A 233 25.29 -33.62 -19.24
C GLN A 233 26.79 -33.73 -19.50
N LYS A 234 27.45 -34.61 -18.76
CA LYS A 234 28.41 -35.57 -19.29
C LYS A 234 28.40 -36.79 -18.37
#